data_AF-A0A831RJZ3-F1
#
_entry.id   AF-A0A831RJZ3-F1
#
_cell.length_a   1.000
_cell.length_b   1.000
_cell.length_c   1.000
_cell.angle_alpha   90.00
_cell.angle_beta   90.00
_cell.angle_gamma   90.00
#
_symmetry.space_group_name_H-M   'P 1'
#
loop_
_entity.id
_entity.type
_entity.pdbx_description
1 polymer ?
#
loop_
_entity_poly.entity_id
_entity_poly.type
_entity_poly.pdbx_seq_one_letter_code
_entity_poly.pdbx_strand_id
1 'polypeptide(L)'
;MRRVVHVDAGGYGCEGSAACIANVTAALAARGIDSHLIHADAAHACDPHRPLTEIAERNDLDPSATVKLQARLVELAPDAVCLHNGRDARLVRAL
;
A
#
# COMPACT_ATOMS: atom_id res chain seq x y z
N MET A 1 18.20 8.71 -9.49
CA MET A 1 16.88 9.31 -9.17
C MET A 1 16.37 8.57 -7.94
N ARG A 2 15.87 9.26 -6.91
CA ARG A 2 15.36 8.58 -5.71
C ARG A 2 13.98 8.00 -5.97
N ARG A 3 13.69 6.80 -5.48
CA ARG A 3 12.44 6.08 -5.66
C ARG A 3 11.78 5.73 -4.32
N VAL A 4 10.50 6.08 -4.20
CA VAL A 4 9.68 5.79 -3.03
C VAL A 4 8.52 4.90 -3.46
N VAL A 5 8.26 3.84 -2.71
CA VAL A 5 7.09 2.97 -2.91
C VAL A 5 6.14 3.15 -1.75
N HIS A 6 4.88 3.41 -2.05
CA HIS A 6 3.77 3.40 -1.10
C HIS A 6 3.07 2.05 -1.20
N VAL A 7 2.87 1.38 -0.07
CA VAL A 7 2.12 0.13 0.00
C VAL A 7 0.74 0.44 0.56
N ASP A 8 -0.29 0.06 -0.18
CA ASP A 8 -1.68 0.11 0.28
C ASP A 8 -2.32 -1.26 0.12
N ALA A 9 -2.48 -1.95 1.23
CA ALA A 9 -3.15 -3.24 1.30
C ALA A 9 -4.68 -3.13 1.23
N GLY A 10 -5.23 -1.93 1.11
CA GLY A 10 -6.65 -1.66 1.25
C GLY A 10 -7.13 -1.76 2.70
N GLY A 11 -8.34 -1.28 2.95
CA GLY A 11 -8.91 -1.23 4.30
C GLY A 11 -9.88 -0.06 4.48
N TYR A 12 -10.39 0.11 5.69
CA TYR A 12 -11.29 1.21 6.01
C TYR A 12 -10.60 2.57 5.87
N GLY A 13 -11.28 3.59 5.33
CA GLY A 13 -10.73 4.94 5.14
C GLY A 13 -9.75 5.09 3.96
N CYS A 14 -9.64 4.09 3.11
CA CYS A 14 -8.68 4.08 2.01
C CYS A 14 -8.98 5.10 0.90
N GLU A 15 -10.19 5.67 0.78
CA GLU A 15 -10.44 6.80 -0.14
C GLU A 15 -9.67 8.05 0.29
N GLY A 16 -9.67 8.35 1.59
CA GLY A 16 -8.87 9.44 2.15
C GLY A 16 -7.37 9.14 2.04
N SER A 17 -6.97 7.89 2.24
CA SER A 17 -5.57 7.47 2.08
C SER A 17 -5.11 7.59 0.62
N ALA A 18 -5.88 7.10 -0.34
CA ALA A 18 -5.55 7.14 -1.76
C ALA A 18 -5.44 8.56 -2.30
N ALA A 19 -6.38 9.45 -1.94
CA ALA A 19 -6.30 10.86 -2.32
C ALA A 19 -5.08 11.56 -1.69
N CYS A 20 -4.77 11.27 -0.43
CA CYS A 20 -3.56 11.76 0.24
C CYS A 20 -2.28 11.23 -0.44
N ILE A 21 -2.23 9.95 -0.78
CA ILE A 21 -1.07 9.35 -1.45
C ILE A 21 -0.88 9.98 -2.83
N ALA A 22 -1.94 10.19 -3.60
CA ALA A 22 -1.85 10.88 -4.90
C ALA A 22 -1.26 12.30 -4.77
N ASN A 23 -1.71 13.07 -3.77
CA ASN A 23 -1.16 14.40 -3.49
C ASN A 23 0.33 14.36 -3.10
N VAL A 24 0.72 13.38 -2.28
CA VAL A 24 2.12 13.18 -1.89
C VAL A 24 2.97 12.79 -3.08
N THR A 25 2.52 11.85 -3.91
CA THR A 25 3.20 11.42 -5.15
C THR A 25 3.42 12.61 -6.09
N ALA A 26 2.42 13.47 -6.28
CA ALA A 26 2.56 14.68 -7.08
C ALA A 26 3.62 15.65 -6.50
N ALA A 27 3.61 15.84 -5.18
CA ALA A 27 4.57 16.70 -4.49
C ALA A 27 6.02 16.13 -4.50
N LEU A 28 6.17 14.81 -4.54
CA LEU A 28 7.46 14.13 -4.71
C LEU A 28 7.97 14.24 -6.14
N ALA A 29 7.10 14.07 -7.14
CA ALA A 29 7.45 14.23 -8.55
C ALA A 29 7.98 15.64 -8.84
N ALA A 30 7.38 16.67 -8.26
CA ALA A 30 7.86 18.06 -8.36
C ALA A 30 9.29 18.27 -7.80
N ARG A 31 9.80 17.33 -7.01
CA ARG A 31 11.16 17.32 -6.44
C ARG A 31 12.10 16.33 -7.15
N GLY A 32 11.67 15.74 -8.27
CA GLY A 32 12.45 14.74 -9.01
C GLY A 32 12.55 13.39 -8.29
N ILE A 33 11.61 13.08 -7.39
CA ILE A 33 11.52 11.79 -6.72
C ILE A 33 10.47 10.95 -7.45
N ASP A 34 10.89 9.76 -7.88
CA ASP A 34 10.03 8.76 -8.50
C ASP A 34 9.17 8.10 -7.41
N SER A 35 7.85 8.09 -7.53
CA SER A 35 6.95 7.57 -6.49
C SER A 35 5.92 6.63 -7.11
N HIS A 36 5.76 5.46 -6.50
CA HIS A 36 4.89 4.39 -6.98
C HIS A 36 3.92 3.97 -5.88
N LEU A 37 2.70 3.63 -6.25
CA LEU A 37 1.72 3.01 -5.34
C LEU A 37 1.51 1.54 -5.73
N ILE A 38 1.63 0.65 -4.76
CA ILE A 38 1.35 -0.78 -4.91
C ILE A 38 0.09 -1.11 -4.12
N HIS A 39 -0.94 -1.56 -4.83
CA HIS A 39 -2.09 -2.22 -4.20
C HIS A 39 -1.80 -3.71 -4.07
N ALA A 40 -1.45 -4.16 -2.87
CA ALA A 40 -1.05 -5.56 -2.64
C ALA A 40 -2.24 -6.53 -2.80
N ASP A 41 -3.47 -6.03 -2.59
CA ASP A 41 -4.69 -6.83 -2.61
C ASP A 41 -5.80 -6.11 -3.38
N ALA A 42 -5.92 -6.40 -4.68
CA ALA A 42 -6.91 -5.79 -5.56
C ALA A 42 -8.35 -6.21 -5.22
N ALA A 43 -8.56 -7.37 -4.60
CA ALA A 43 -9.89 -7.82 -4.16
C ALA A 43 -10.40 -7.02 -2.95
N HIS A 44 -9.52 -6.26 -2.31
CA HIS A 44 -9.80 -5.39 -1.18
C HIS A 44 -9.50 -3.92 -1.49
N ALA A 45 -9.43 -3.58 -2.79
CA ALA A 45 -9.47 -2.19 -3.23
C ALA A 45 -10.70 -1.50 -2.64
N CYS A 46 -10.55 -0.21 -2.35
CA CYS A 46 -11.48 0.58 -1.54
C CYS A 46 -12.96 0.25 -1.70
N ASP A 47 -13.54 -0.32 -0.65
CA ASP A 47 -14.99 -0.45 -0.50
C ASP A 47 -15.48 0.53 0.58
N PRO A 48 -16.05 1.68 0.20
CA PRO A 48 -16.54 2.70 1.13
C PRO A 48 -17.81 2.26 1.87
N HIS A 49 -18.49 1.20 1.41
CA HIS A 49 -19.72 0.69 1.99
C HIS A 49 -19.49 -0.46 2.97
N ARG A 50 -18.23 -0.85 3.17
CA ARG A 50 -17.90 -1.98 4.00
C ARG A 50 -18.06 -1.64 5.49
N PRO A 51 -18.93 -2.36 6.23
CA PRO A 51 -19.18 -2.06 7.64
C PRO A 51 -17.91 -2.19 8.47
N LEU A 52 -17.85 -1.38 9.54
CA LEU A 52 -16.77 -1.35 10.55
C LEU A 52 -16.82 -2.59 11.47
N THR A 53 -17.17 -3.74 10.91
CA THR A 53 -17.12 -5.01 11.62
C THR A 53 -15.74 -5.60 11.40
N GLU A 54 -14.95 -5.46 12.47
CA GLU A 54 -13.73 -6.19 12.78
C GLU A 54 -12.43 -5.72 12.12
N ILE A 55 -11.80 -4.76 12.81
CA ILE A 55 -10.33 -4.61 12.84
C ILE A 55 -9.64 -5.94 13.25
N ALA A 56 -10.39 -6.88 13.84
CA ALA A 56 -9.91 -8.15 14.39
C ALA A 56 -10.00 -9.37 13.44
N GLU A 57 -10.88 -9.41 12.44
CA GLU A 57 -11.20 -10.66 11.71
C GLU A 57 -10.44 -10.86 10.38
N ARG A 58 -9.59 -9.93 9.96
CA ARG A 58 -8.77 -10.13 8.75
C ARG A 58 -7.28 -10.17 9.08
N ASN A 59 -6.92 -11.15 9.91
CA ASN A 59 -5.52 -11.50 10.20
C ASN A 59 -4.92 -12.45 9.16
N ASP A 60 -5.73 -13.06 8.29
CA ASP A 60 -5.24 -13.90 7.22
C ASP A 60 -4.71 -13.02 6.08
N LEU A 61 -3.38 -12.87 6.06
CA LEU A 61 -2.66 -12.31 4.94
C LEU A 61 -2.80 -13.29 3.78
N ASP A 62 -3.44 -12.87 2.69
CA ASP A 62 -3.45 -13.64 1.45
C ASP A 62 -1.99 -13.86 1.00
N PRO A 63 -1.48 -15.11 0.94
CA PRO A 63 -0.12 -15.38 0.50
C PRO A 63 0.17 -14.82 -0.90
N SER A 64 -0.87 -14.70 -1.74
CA SER A 64 -0.76 -14.11 -3.08
C SER A 64 -0.45 -12.61 -3.02
N ALA A 65 -0.92 -11.90 -1.99
CA ALA A 65 -0.63 -10.48 -1.78
C ALA A 65 0.83 -10.27 -1.37
N THR A 66 1.37 -11.13 -0.51
CA THR A 66 2.79 -11.10 -0.11
C THR A 66 3.71 -11.36 -1.32
N VAL A 67 3.41 -12.37 -2.15
CA VAL A 67 4.21 -12.67 -3.34
C VAL A 67 4.16 -11.54 -4.38
N LYS A 68 2.98 -10.96 -4.63
CA LYS A 68 2.83 -9.80 -5.52
C LYS A 68 3.60 -8.59 -5.00
N LEU A 69 3.51 -8.31 -3.71
CA LEU A 69 4.23 -7.22 -3.07
C LEU A 69 5.74 -7.41 -3.19
N GLN A 70 6.25 -8.62 -2.90
CA GLN A 70 7.66 -8.97 -3.05
C GLN A 70 8.14 -8.75 -4.49
N ALA A 71 7.43 -9.29 -5.47
CA ALA A 71 7.81 -9.16 -6.88
C ALA A 71 7.89 -7.70 -7.32
N ARG A 72 6.93 -6.87 -6.92
CA ARG A 72 6.90 -5.44 -7.25
C ARG A 72 7.99 -4.65 -6.53
N LEU A 73 8.30 -4.98 -5.27
CA LEU A 73 9.40 -4.34 -4.54
C LEU A 73 10.76 -4.70 -5.16
N VAL A 74 10.95 -5.93 -5.63
CA VAL A 74 12.15 -6.34 -6.37
C VAL A 74 12.25 -5.63 -7.72
N GLU A 75 11.16 -5.57 -8.47
CA GLU A 75 11.09 -4.89 -9.77
C GLU A 75 11.40 -3.39 -9.64
N LEU A 76 10.83 -2.74 -8.63
CA LEU A 76 10.99 -1.31 -8.43
C LEU A 76 12.28 -0.97 -7.70
N ALA A 77 12.85 -1.85 -6.88
CA ALA A 77 14.06 -1.60 -6.08
C ALA A 77 14.07 -0.19 -5.42
N PRO A 78 13.08 0.14 -4.57
CA PRO A 78 12.92 1.49 -4.03
C PRO A 78 13.98 1.83 -2.97
N ASP A 79 14.29 3.12 -2.83
CA ASP A 79 15.14 3.64 -1.74
C ASP A 79 14.38 3.70 -0.41
N ALA A 80 13.05 3.84 -0.46
CA ALA A 80 12.18 3.88 0.71
C ALA A 80 10.82 3.26 0.45
N VAL A 81 10.25 2.63 1.48
CA VAL A 81 8.91 2.06 1.47
C VAL A 81 8.06 2.75 2.54
N CYS A 82 6.91 3.29 2.14
CA CYS A 82 5.94 3.93 3.01
C CYS A 82 4.75 2.99 3.27
N LEU A 83 4.43 2.79 4.55
CA LEU A 83 3.34 1.96 5.04
C LEU A 83 2.30 2.87 5.70
N HIS A 84 1.04 2.75 5.34
CA HIS A 84 -0.01 3.70 5.74
C HIS A 84 -0.93 3.16 6.83
N ASN A 85 -0.97 1.85 7.03
CA ASN A 85 -1.78 1.21 8.06
C ASN A 85 -1.12 -0.06 8.63
N GLY A 86 -1.76 -0.64 9.66
CA GLY A 86 -1.26 -1.85 10.32
C GLY A 86 -1.28 -3.11 9.43
N ARG A 87 -2.10 -3.15 8.36
CA ARG A 87 -2.14 -4.25 7.39
C ARG A 87 -0.92 -4.22 6.49
N ASP A 88 -0.52 -3.04 6.01
CA ASP A 88 0.70 -2.83 5.23
C ASP A 88 1.94 -3.28 6.01
N ALA A 89 2.01 -2.90 7.30
CA ALA A 89 3.09 -3.30 8.20
C ALA A 89 3.21 -4.81 8.37
N ARG A 90 2.08 -5.51 8.45
CA ARG A 90 2.05 -6.98 8.57
C ARG A 90 2.45 -7.67 7.27
N LEU A 91 1.98 -7.17 6.12
CA LEU A 91 2.38 -7.68 4.81
C LEU A 91 3.89 -7.57 4.60
N VAL A 92 4.47 -6.39 4.89
CA VAL A 92 5.91 -6.18 4.72
C VAL A 92 6.74 -6.99 5.73
N ARG A 93 6.25 -7.17 6.96
CA ARG A 93 6.92 -8.05 7.94
C ARG A 93 6.94 -9.53 7.50
N ALA A 94 6.03 -9.93 6.62
CA ALA A 94 5.95 -11.29 6.09
C ALA A 94 6.78 -11.54 4.82
N LEU A 95 7.47 -10.51 4.30
CA LEU A 95 8.43 -10.59 3.19
C LEU A 95 9.81 -11.06 3.66
#